data_AF-A0A957TPP4-F1
#
_entry.id   AF-A0A957TPP4-F1
#
_cell.length_a   1.000
_cell.length_b   1.000
_cell.length_c   1.000
_cell.angle_alpha   90.00
_cell.angle_beta   90.00
_cell.angle_gamma   90.00
#
_symmetry.space_group_name_H-M   'P 1'
#
loop_
_entity.id
_entity.type
_entity.pdbx_description
1 polymer ?
#
loop_
_entity_poly.entity_id
_entity_poly.type
_entity_poly.pdbx_seq_one_letter_code
_entity_poly.pdbx_strand_id
1 'polypeptide(L)' 'MAYSEELAQRIRVVLQDELGVREQKMFGGLCFMLRGNMCCGVVQDKLMLRVGPEQYAAALER' A
#
# COMPACT_ATOMS: atom_id res chain seq x y z
N MET A 1 -11.42 7.71 -10.91
CA MET A 1 -11.49 6.55 -9.98
C MET A 1 -10.79 6.92 -8.69
N ALA A 2 -11.19 6.35 -7.55
CA ALA A 2 -10.55 6.62 -6.26
C ALA A 2 -9.10 6.08 -6.20
N TYR A 3 -8.84 4.96 -6.88
CA TYR A 3 -7.52 4.33 -6.94
C TYR A 3 -7.39 3.50 -8.23
N SER A 4 -6.15 3.20 -8.63
CA SER A 4 -5.82 2.35 -9.76
C SER A 4 -5.95 0.87 -9.38
N GLU A 5 -6.88 0.16 -10.03
CA GLU A 5 -7.11 -1.27 -9.82
C GLU A 5 -5.91 -2.12 -10.26
N GLU A 6 -5.18 -1.72 -11.30
CA GLU A 6 -3.97 -2.42 -11.73
C GLU A 6 -2.88 -2.39 -10.65
N LEU A 7 -2.67 -1.22 -10.06
CA LEU A 7 -1.71 -1.01 -8.96
C LEU A 7 -2.14 -1.79 -7.71
N ALA A 8 -3.44 -1.77 -7.39
CA ALA A 8 -3.99 -2.59 -6.30
C ALA A 8 -3.78 -4.09 -6.54
N GLN A 9 -3.98 -4.57 -7.77
CA GLN A 9 -3.79 -5.97 -8.12
C GLN A 9 -2.34 -6.42 -7.99
N ARG A 10 -1.38 -5.59 -8.39
CA ARG A 10 0.05 -5.85 -8.18
C ARG A 10 0.37 -6.00 -6.70
N ILE A 11 -0.19 -5.15 -5.85
CA ILE A 11 0.02 -5.23 -4.39
C ILE A 11 -0.62 -6.49 -3.82
N ARG A 12 -1.82 -6.88 -4.27
CA ARG A 12 -2.46 -8.14 -3.86
C ARG A 12 -1.59 -9.36 -4.15
N VAL A 13 -0.95 -9.39 -5.32
CA VAL A 13 -0.03 -10.46 -5.69
C VAL A 13 1.20 -10.48 -4.77
N VAL A 14 1.79 -9.32 -4.48
CA VAL A 14 2.96 -9.23 -3.58
C VAL A 14 2.61 -9.64 -2.14
N LEU A 15 1.40 -9.31 -1.68
CA LEU A 15 0.94 -9.58 -0.32
C LEU A 15 0.16 -10.90 -0.17
N GLN A 16 0.08 -11.72 -1.22
CA GLN A 16 -0.77 -12.92 -1.23
C GLN A 16 -0.42 -13.94 -0.15
N ASP A 17 0.87 -14.04 0.20
CA ASP A 17 1.38 -14.98 1.20
C ASP A 17 1.39 -14.40 2.63
N GLU A 18 1.10 -13.10 2.78
CA GLU A 18 1.15 -12.43 4.08
C GLU A 18 -0.15 -12.61 4.87
N LEU A 19 -0.09 -13.39 5.95
CA LEU A 19 -1.22 -13.63 6.82
C LEU A 19 -1.61 -12.38 7.62
N GLY A 20 -2.88 -12.00 7.51
CA GLY A 20 -3.46 -10.88 8.24
C GLY A 20 -3.44 -9.55 7.47
N VAL A 21 -3.21 -9.59 6.15
CA VAL A 21 -3.47 -8.46 5.26
C VAL A 21 -4.99 -8.31 5.04
N ARG A 22 -5.51 -7.09 5.19
CA ARG A 22 -6.88 -6.71 4.89
C ARG A 22 -6.92 -5.47 4.04
N GLU A 23 -7.88 -5.39 3.14
CA GLU A 23 -8.11 -4.22 2.31
C GLU A 23 -9.16 -3.31 2.95
N GLN A 24 -8.90 -2.01 2.94
CA GLN A 24 -9.81 -1.03 3.51
C GLN A 24 -9.82 0.25 2.69
N LYS A 25 -11.00 0.65 2.21
CA LYS A 25 -11.18 1.88 1.44
C LYS A 25 -11.15 3.08 2.38
N MET A 26 -10.09 3.87 2.32
CA MET A 26 -9.85 5.03 3.19
C MET A 26 -9.04 6.09 2.44
N PHE A 27 -9.10 7.34 2.90
CA PHE A 27 -8.33 8.46 2.32
C PHE A 27 -8.56 8.68 0.82
N GLY A 28 -9.75 8.35 0.33
CA GLY A 28 -10.08 8.46 -1.10
C GLY A 28 -9.36 7.43 -1.98
N GLY A 29 -8.83 6.34 -1.41
CA GLY A 29 -8.17 5.25 -2.13
C GLY A 29 -8.36 3.88 -1.46
N LEU A 30 -7.44 2.95 -1.73
CA LEU A 30 -7.42 1.59 -1.17
C LEU A 30 -6.19 1.42 -0.27
N CYS A 31 -6.38 1.11 1.01
CA CYS A 31 -5.30 0.84 1.95
C CYS A 31 -5.21 -0.65 2.28
N PHE A 32 -3.99 -1.13 2.51
CA PHE A 32 -3.68 -2.48 2.94
C PHE A 32 -3.21 -2.45 4.40
N MET A 33 -3.95 -3.15 5.24
CA MET A 33 -3.78 -3.25 6.67
C MET A 33 -3.15 -4.59 7.00
N LEU A 34 -1.93 -4.62 7.53
CA LEU A 34 -1.27 -5.81 8.03
C LEU A 34 -1.46 -5.88 9.55
N ARG A 35 -2.21 -6.87 10.04
CA ARG A 35 -2.46 -7.10 11.48
C ARG A 35 -2.96 -5.84 12.20
N GLY A 36 -3.81 -5.05 11.54
CA GLY A 36 -4.39 -3.82 12.08
C GLY A 36 -3.56 -2.55 11.87
N ASN A 37 -2.36 -2.64 11.29
CA ASN A 37 -1.51 -1.49 10.95
C ASN A 37 -1.50 -1.23 9.45
N MET A 38 -1.58 0.04 9.04
CA MET A 38 -1.50 0.41 7.62
C MET A 38 -0.07 0.27 7.11
N CYS A 39 0.14 -0.66 6.16
CA CYS A 39 1.44 -0.94 5.53
C CYS A 39 1.62 -0.14 4.22
N CYS A 40 0.64 -0.24 3.32
CA CYS A 40 0.66 0.46 2.03
C CYS A 40 -0.74 0.85 1.57
N GLY A 41 -0.84 1.69 0.55
CA GLY A 41 -2.11 2.07 -0.05
C GLY A 41 -1.96 2.67 -1.44
N VAL A 42 -3.04 2.65 -2.20
CA VAL A 42 -3.13 3.21 -3.55
C VAL A 42 -4.12 4.37 -3.49
N VAL A 43 -3.68 5.55 -3.93
CA VAL A 43 -4.53 6.74 -4.06
C VAL A 43 -4.35 7.26 -5.47
N GLN A 44 -5.44 7.33 -6.24
CA GLN A 44 -5.37 7.59 -7.68
C GLN A 44 -4.39 6.59 -8.34
N ASP A 45 -3.37 7.07 -9.03
CA ASP A 45 -2.33 6.27 -9.70
C ASP A 45 -1.01 6.24 -8.92
N LYS A 46 -1.04 6.57 -7.62
CA LYS A 46 0.15 6.63 -6.76
C LYS A 46 0.12 5.55 -5.69
N LEU A 47 1.30 4.97 -5.44
CA LEU A 47 1.57 4.08 -4.32
C LEU A 47 2.04 4.88 -3.11
N MET A 48 1.38 4.70 -1.98
CA MET A 48 1.86 5.14 -0.67
C MET A 48 2.38 3.94 0.10
N LEU A 49 3.61 4.04 0.60
CA LEU A 49 4.24 3.01 1.42
C LEU A 49 4.70 3.61 2.74
N ARG A 50 4.48 2.89 3.84
CA ARG A 50 5.07 3.23 5.14
C ARG A 50 6.45 2.59 5.24
N VAL A 51 7.50 3.35 4.93
CA VAL A 51 8.90 2.88 4.98
C VAL A 51 9.58 3.16 6.33
N GLY A 52 9.01 4.05 7.15
CA GLY A 52 9.64 4.52 8.39
C GLY A 52 10.71 5.59 8.13
N PRO A 53 11.12 6.34 9.15
CA PRO A 53 12.03 7.48 8.99
C PRO A 53 13.42 7.07 8.50
N GLU A 54 13.91 5.90 8.94
CA GLU A 54 15.25 5.42 8.60
C GLU A 54 15.39 5.03 7.12
N GLN A 55 14.32 4.49 6.52
CA GLN A 55 14.33 4.05 5.11
C GLN A 55 13.84 5.13 4.14
N TYR A 56 13.40 6.30 4.64
CA TYR A 56 12.84 7.35 3.80
C TYR A 56 13.84 7.85 2.76
N ALA A 57 15.09 8.11 3.17
CA ALA A 57 16.14 8.58 2.26
C ALA A 57 16.43 7.54 1.16
N ALA A 58 16.66 6.28 1.54
CA ALA A 58 16.91 5.19 0.60
C ALA A 58 15.75 4.95 -0.37
N ALA A 59 14.50 5.11 0.07
CA ALA A 59 13.33 4.96 -0.79
C ALA A 59 13.17 6.07 -1.85
N LEU A 60 13.87 7.20 -1.68
CA LEU A 60 13.93 8.29 -2.66
C LEU A 60 15.11 8.16 -3.63
N GLU A 61 16.08 7.31 -3.32
CA GLU A 61 17.19 7.02 -4.22
C GLU A 61 16.69 6.14 -5.38
N ARG A 62 17.21 6.42 -6.59
CA ARG A 62 16.60 6.00 -7.86
C ARG A 62 17.29 4.78 -8.46
#